data_AF-A0AAQ4DSI6-F1
#
_entry.id   AF-A0AAQ4DSI6-F1
#
_cell.length_a   1.000
_cell.length_b   1.000
_cell.length_c   1.000
_cell.angle_alpha   90.00
_cell.angle_beta   90.00
_cell.angle_gamma   90.00
#
_symmetry.space_group_name_H-M   'P 1'
#
loop_
_entity.id
_entity.type
_entity.pdbx_description
1 polymer ?
#
loop_
_entity_poly.entity_id
_entity_poly.type
_entity_poly.pdbx_seq_one_letter_code
_entity_poly.pdbx_strand_id
1 'polypeptide(L)'
;MAASSLPFECELDSDNCVENVSCFRVALNTDGDAYEWLTSYGVATRTTWIVDWEVAKPKRIAFHKKWKCQHSNRNKITGQTATNCPAFVDIKIKNITRDTRKRDPFLKRATPLRAIVKVRDDHNHALDCADALRLLRTTADTRAVFHSYFHDGLTPAQAIAMHQQKLEAEDDAAEKLASGAVNPSAGTVYYWYRLWRDHHYGSAVDPVSKLSEKAPCYLDKGADVRTTRSEDGTCWAVLVVTQVMKRTQGLSAAKEIIFVDSTASCDESQSSLTVVLTATAVGAMPLAVLLHSSQSSESYKAAFGLLKLSYPTCFGGTH
;
A
#
# COMPACT_ATOMS: atom_id res chain seq x y z
N MET A 1 23.95 -26.66 -7.04
CA MET A 1 24.27 -25.75 -5.91
C MET A 1 22.95 -25.17 -5.39
N ALA A 2 22.87 -24.81 -4.10
CA ALA A 2 21.70 -24.28 -3.37
C ALA A 2 20.66 -25.26 -2.78
N ALA A 3 21.06 -26.47 -2.35
CA ALA A 3 20.15 -27.34 -1.56
C ALA A 3 20.12 -27.00 -0.05
N SER A 4 21.15 -26.32 0.48
CA SER A 4 21.34 -26.12 1.92
C SER A 4 20.69 -24.87 2.51
N SER A 5 20.06 -24.02 1.69
CA SER A 5 19.40 -22.77 2.11
C SER A 5 17.89 -22.77 1.93
N LEU A 6 17.31 -23.88 1.46
CA LEU A 6 15.87 -24.01 1.27
C LEU A 6 15.23 -24.58 2.54
N PRO A 7 14.05 -24.09 2.95
CA PRO A 7 13.42 -24.45 4.24
C PRO A 7 12.90 -25.90 4.32
N PHE A 8 13.09 -26.70 3.28
CA PHE A 8 12.52 -28.05 3.16
C PHE A 8 13.59 -29.10 2.88
N GLU A 9 13.45 -30.27 3.51
CA GLU A 9 14.27 -31.44 3.20
C GLU A 9 14.13 -31.80 1.70
N CYS A 10 15.26 -31.87 1.01
CA CYS A 10 15.31 -32.16 -0.41
C CYS A 10 16.42 -33.15 -0.78
N GLU A 11 16.16 -33.95 -1.81
CA GLU A 11 17.13 -34.89 -2.39
C GLU A 11 17.06 -34.82 -3.92
N LEU A 12 18.22 -34.92 -4.58
CA LEU A 12 18.29 -34.99 -6.03
C LEU A 12 17.81 -36.37 -6.52
N ASP A 13 16.85 -36.37 -7.43
CA ASP A 13 16.32 -37.56 -8.10
C ASP A 13 17.06 -37.74 -9.44
N SER A 14 18.30 -38.23 -9.37
CA SER A 14 19.21 -38.35 -10.52
C SER A 14 18.61 -39.15 -11.68
N ASP A 15 17.81 -40.18 -11.38
CA ASP A 15 17.17 -41.05 -12.37
C ASP A 15 16.10 -40.33 -13.19
N ASN A 16 15.52 -39.25 -12.65
CA ASN A 16 14.49 -38.44 -13.30
C ASN A 16 15.02 -37.10 -13.84
N CYS A 17 16.33 -36.85 -13.68
CA CYS A 17 16.98 -35.72 -14.33
C CYS A 17 17.10 -36.01 -15.83
N VAL A 18 16.77 -35.02 -16.65
CA VAL A 18 16.96 -35.05 -18.11
C VAL A 18 17.84 -33.86 -18.50
N GLU A 19 18.34 -33.85 -19.73
CA GLU A 19 19.24 -32.79 -20.21
C GLU A 19 18.66 -31.39 -19.90
N ASN A 20 19.44 -30.59 -19.15
CA ASN A 20 19.09 -29.24 -18.67
C ASN A 20 17.89 -29.14 -17.70
N VAL A 21 17.42 -30.25 -17.11
CA VAL A 21 16.36 -30.26 -16.09
C VAL A 21 16.78 -31.08 -14.87
N SER A 22 16.97 -30.39 -13.76
CA SER A 22 17.20 -31.01 -12.45
C SER A 22 15.88 -31.43 -11.82
N CYS A 23 15.81 -32.63 -11.27
CA CYS A 23 14.63 -33.17 -10.61
C CYS A 23 14.94 -33.41 -9.13
N PHE A 24 14.14 -32.82 -8.24
CA PHE A 24 14.30 -32.94 -6.80
C PHE A 24 13.06 -33.59 -6.17
N ARG A 25 13.29 -34.44 -5.17
CA ARG A 25 12.27 -34.89 -4.22
C ARG A 25 12.30 -33.99 -3.01
N VAL A 26 11.15 -33.39 -2.67
CA VAL A 26 11.07 -32.38 -1.61
C VAL A 26 9.91 -32.71 -0.66
N ALA A 27 10.10 -32.43 0.63
CA ALA A 27 9.11 -32.61 1.69
C ALA A 27 7.98 -31.56 1.69
N LEU A 28 7.35 -31.29 0.54
CA LEU A 28 6.21 -30.36 0.44
C LEU A 28 4.88 -31.12 0.60
N ASN A 29 4.01 -30.61 1.46
CA ASN A 29 2.74 -31.23 1.85
C ASN A 29 1.52 -30.46 1.38
N THR A 30 1.61 -29.14 1.32
CA THR A 30 0.52 -28.22 0.98
C THR A 30 0.84 -27.38 -0.26
N ASP A 31 -0.17 -26.72 -0.81
CA ASP A 31 0.03 -25.68 -1.82
C ASP A 31 0.82 -24.49 -1.27
N GLY A 32 0.60 -24.13 0.00
CA GLY A 32 1.40 -23.15 0.74
C GLY A 32 2.89 -23.45 0.70
N ASP A 33 3.28 -24.68 1.03
CA ASP A 33 4.69 -25.13 1.01
C ASP A 33 5.30 -24.98 -0.40
N ALA A 34 4.52 -25.21 -1.46
CA ALA A 34 4.98 -25.04 -2.84
C ALA A 34 5.24 -23.56 -3.18
N TYR A 35 4.38 -22.64 -2.73
CA TYR A 35 4.61 -21.21 -2.92
C TYR A 35 5.76 -20.69 -2.07
N GLU A 36 5.92 -21.18 -0.85
CA GLU A 36 7.07 -20.85 0.01
C GLU A 36 8.37 -21.33 -0.62
N TRP A 37 8.43 -22.59 -1.06
CA TRP A 37 9.59 -23.14 -1.76
C TRP A 37 9.95 -22.31 -3.00
N LEU A 38 8.95 -21.96 -3.83
CA LEU A 38 9.19 -21.15 -5.04
C LEU A 38 9.67 -19.74 -4.70
N THR A 39 9.13 -19.14 -3.64
CA THR A 39 9.58 -17.84 -3.14
C THR A 39 11.03 -17.90 -2.68
N SER A 40 11.38 -18.88 -1.84
CA SER A 40 12.76 -19.07 -1.36
C SER A 40 13.73 -19.36 -2.51
N TYR A 41 13.33 -20.21 -3.46
CA TYR A 41 14.12 -20.49 -4.66
C TYR A 41 14.35 -19.23 -5.50
N GLY A 42 13.30 -18.44 -5.74
CA GLY A 42 13.38 -17.18 -6.48
C GLY A 42 14.28 -16.14 -5.81
N VAL A 43 14.21 -16.01 -4.48
CA VAL A 43 15.12 -15.15 -3.69
C VAL A 43 16.56 -15.63 -3.83
N ALA A 44 16.82 -16.93 -3.63
CA ALA A 44 18.16 -17.50 -3.67
C ALA A 44 18.82 -17.40 -5.06
N THR A 45 18.02 -17.43 -6.12
CA THR A 45 18.49 -17.39 -7.52
C THR A 45 18.30 -16.03 -8.19
N ARG A 46 17.76 -15.03 -7.48
CA ARG A 46 17.40 -13.72 -8.03
C ARG A 46 16.52 -13.84 -9.29
N THR A 47 15.50 -14.70 -9.22
CA THR A 47 14.55 -14.95 -10.30
C THR A 47 13.11 -14.69 -9.89
N THR A 48 12.30 -14.26 -10.86
CA THR A 48 10.85 -14.11 -10.70
C THR A 48 10.13 -15.12 -11.58
N TRP A 49 9.17 -15.83 -10.98
CA TRP A 49 8.40 -16.89 -11.62
C TRP A 49 6.94 -16.46 -11.83
N ILE A 50 6.43 -16.67 -13.05
CA ILE A 50 5.04 -16.42 -13.42
C ILE A 50 4.32 -17.73 -13.72
N VAL A 51 3.06 -17.83 -13.31
CA VAL A 51 2.27 -19.06 -13.53
C VAL A 51 2.08 -19.28 -15.03
N ASP A 52 2.49 -20.46 -15.51
CA ASP A 52 2.28 -20.90 -16.88
C ASP A 52 0.89 -21.56 -16.98
N TRP A 53 0.68 -22.61 -16.17
CA TRP A 53 -0.57 -23.35 -16.04
C TRP A 53 -0.66 -24.07 -14.70
N GLU A 54 -1.86 -24.50 -14.34
CA GLU A 54 -2.14 -25.30 -13.14
C GLU A 54 -3.20 -26.38 -13.41
N VAL A 55 -3.22 -27.45 -12.61
CA VAL A 55 -4.31 -28.41 -12.63
C VAL A 55 -5.44 -27.90 -11.74
N ALA A 56 -6.53 -27.43 -12.35
CA ALA A 56 -7.73 -27.06 -11.61
C ALA A 56 -8.37 -28.28 -10.94
N LYS A 57 -8.57 -28.21 -9.61
CA LYS A 57 -9.24 -29.25 -8.78
C LYS A 57 -8.67 -30.67 -8.99
N PRO A 58 -7.42 -30.93 -8.58
CA PRO A 58 -6.77 -32.20 -8.82
C PRO A 58 -7.42 -33.36 -8.03
N LYS A 59 -7.77 -34.46 -8.70
CA LYS A 59 -8.38 -35.66 -8.06
C LYS A 59 -7.36 -36.69 -7.59
N ARG A 60 -6.27 -36.86 -8.33
CA ARG A 60 -5.26 -37.94 -8.13
C ARG A 60 -3.94 -37.43 -7.54
N ILE A 61 -3.79 -36.13 -7.42
CA ILE A 61 -2.61 -35.43 -6.92
C ILE A 61 -3.08 -34.34 -5.96
N ALA A 62 -2.22 -33.90 -5.05
CA ALA A 62 -2.59 -32.85 -4.10
C ALA A 62 -2.49 -31.48 -4.78
N PHE A 63 -1.44 -31.29 -5.56
CA PHE A 63 -1.11 -30.02 -6.20
C PHE A 63 -0.25 -30.25 -7.43
N HIS A 64 -0.48 -29.48 -8.49
CA HIS A 64 0.42 -29.44 -9.65
C HIS A 64 0.28 -28.11 -10.38
N LYS A 65 1.39 -27.37 -10.40
CA LYS A 65 1.49 -26.07 -11.06
C LYS A 65 2.87 -25.93 -11.69
N LYS A 66 2.90 -25.28 -12.85
CA LYS A 66 4.12 -24.93 -13.56
C LYS A 66 4.25 -23.42 -13.65
N TRP A 67 5.47 -22.94 -13.44
CA TRP A 67 5.87 -21.55 -13.59
C TRP A 67 6.97 -21.42 -14.63
N LYS A 68 7.00 -20.28 -15.30
CA LYS A 68 8.06 -19.87 -16.22
C LYS A 68 8.75 -18.62 -15.71
N CYS A 69 9.97 -18.38 -16.15
CA CYS A 69 10.64 -17.11 -15.88
C CYS A 69 9.77 -15.94 -16.36
N GLN A 70 9.81 -14.82 -15.62
CA GLN A 70 9.14 -13.59 -16.01
C GLN A 70 9.54 -13.06 -17.38
N HIS A 71 10.73 -13.41 -17.89
CA HIS A 71 11.20 -13.03 -19.23
C HIS A 71 10.71 -13.96 -20.35
N SER A 72 9.85 -14.94 -20.03
CA SER A 72 9.12 -15.71 -21.05
C SER A 72 8.06 -14.85 -21.77
N ASN A 73 7.55 -15.33 -22.91
CA ASN A 73 6.50 -14.65 -23.68
C ASN A 73 5.09 -14.78 -23.04
N ARG A 74 4.96 -15.43 -21.87
CA ARG A 74 3.68 -15.67 -21.24
C ARG A 74 3.06 -14.34 -20.77
N ASN A 75 1.83 -14.07 -21.21
CA ASN A 75 1.08 -12.85 -20.89
C ASN A 75 1.75 -11.54 -21.34
N LYS A 76 2.57 -11.58 -22.40
CA LYS A 76 3.27 -10.40 -22.93
C LYS A 76 2.94 -10.16 -24.40
N ILE A 77 2.78 -8.89 -24.76
CA ILE A 77 2.68 -8.43 -26.14
C ILE A 77 4.13 -8.28 -26.67
N THR A 78 4.35 -8.70 -27.91
CA THR A 78 5.64 -8.68 -28.61
C THR A 78 6.33 -7.32 -28.49
N GLY A 79 7.61 -7.29 -28.09
CA GLY A 79 8.44 -6.08 -28.07
C GLY A 79 8.81 -5.51 -26.70
N GLN A 80 8.26 -6.02 -25.59
CA GLN A 80 8.62 -5.55 -24.24
C GLN A 80 9.26 -6.67 -23.39
N THR A 81 10.55 -6.50 -23.03
CA THR A 81 11.27 -7.23 -21.96
C THR A 81 11.28 -8.77 -21.99
N ALA A 82 10.70 -9.39 -23.02
CA ALA A 82 10.56 -10.83 -23.15
C ALA A 82 11.68 -11.37 -24.03
N THR A 83 12.60 -12.12 -23.43
CA THR A 83 13.66 -12.84 -24.14
C THR A 83 13.22 -14.24 -24.57
N ASN A 84 11.95 -14.59 -24.32
CA ASN A 84 11.41 -15.94 -24.43
C ASN A 84 12.25 -16.96 -23.64
N CYS A 85 12.62 -16.59 -22.41
CA CYS A 85 13.44 -17.42 -21.53
C CYS A 85 12.84 -18.83 -21.35
N PRO A 86 13.63 -19.91 -21.54
CA PRO A 86 13.13 -21.29 -21.46
C PRO A 86 13.04 -21.82 -20.02
N ALA A 87 13.62 -21.10 -19.05
CA ALA A 87 13.66 -21.49 -17.64
C ALA A 87 12.25 -21.68 -17.06
N PHE A 88 12.09 -22.76 -16.28
CA PHE A 88 10.82 -23.11 -15.65
C PHE A 88 11.03 -23.85 -14.33
N VAL A 89 10.00 -23.77 -13.48
CA VAL A 89 9.83 -24.58 -12.28
C VAL A 89 8.50 -25.32 -12.40
N ASP A 90 8.49 -26.63 -12.20
CA ASP A 90 7.28 -27.46 -12.20
C ASP A 90 7.21 -28.23 -10.86
N ILE A 91 6.20 -27.94 -10.05
CA ILE A 91 6.02 -28.55 -8.74
C ILE A 91 4.78 -29.43 -8.77
N LYS A 92 4.96 -30.70 -8.42
CA LYS A 92 3.89 -31.69 -8.32
C LYS A 92 3.92 -32.37 -6.95
N ILE A 93 2.87 -32.22 -6.17
CA ILE A 93 2.71 -32.88 -4.86
C ILE A 93 1.79 -34.09 -5.02
N LYS A 94 2.31 -35.26 -4.67
CA LYS A 94 1.55 -36.52 -4.71
C LYS A 94 0.62 -36.66 -3.49
N ASN A 95 -0.54 -37.28 -3.71
CA ASN A 95 -1.37 -37.79 -2.62
C ASN A 95 -0.68 -39.03 -2.02
N ILE A 96 -0.62 -39.10 -0.69
CA ILE A 96 -0.16 -40.30 -0.01
C ILE A 96 -1.34 -41.26 0.10
N THR A 97 -1.28 -42.33 -0.67
CA THR A 97 -2.20 -43.46 -0.63
C THR A 97 -1.41 -44.74 -0.39
N ARG A 98 -2.08 -45.82 0.01
CA ARG A 98 -1.43 -47.13 0.19
C ARG A 98 -0.67 -47.56 -1.07
N ASP A 99 -1.27 -47.37 -2.25
CA ASP A 99 -0.69 -47.82 -3.51
C ASP A 99 0.47 -46.94 -3.97
N THR A 100 0.40 -45.62 -3.76
CA THR A 100 1.50 -44.71 -4.07
C THR A 100 2.70 -44.96 -3.15
N ARG A 101 2.47 -45.18 -1.84
CA ARG A 101 3.52 -45.59 -0.89
C ARG A 101 4.17 -46.91 -1.28
N LYS A 102 3.42 -47.88 -1.80
CA LYS A 102 3.99 -49.16 -2.24
C LYS A 102 5.00 -48.97 -3.38
N ARG A 103 4.67 -48.10 -4.34
CA ARG A 103 5.42 -47.90 -5.60
C ARG A 103 6.56 -46.89 -5.50
N ASP A 104 6.48 -45.91 -4.61
CA ASP A 104 7.44 -44.81 -4.53
C ASP A 104 8.30 -44.92 -3.25
N PRO A 105 9.61 -45.25 -3.34
CA PRO A 105 10.49 -45.39 -2.19
C PRO A 105 10.60 -44.12 -1.32
N PHE A 106 10.53 -42.94 -1.94
CA PHE A 106 10.64 -41.66 -1.25
C PHE A 106 9.46 -41.37 -0.31
N LEU A 107 8.32 -42.04 -0.51
CA LEU A 107 7.14 -41.93 0.35
C LEU A 107 7.15 -42.88 1.56
N LYS A 108 8.11 -43.81 1.61
CA LYS A 108 8.26 -44.81 2.68
C LYS A 108 9.14 -44.35 3.84
N ARG A 109 9.84 -43.22 3.66
CA ARG A 109 10.74 -42.63 4.65
C ARG A 109 9.99 -42.11 5.88
N ALA A 110 10.73 -41.88 6.97
CA ALA A 110 10.20 -41.26 8.18
C ALA A 110 9.59 -39.88 7.87
N THR A 111 10.30 -39.06 7.09
CA THR A 111 9.78 -37.85 6.44
C THR A 111 9.49 -38.14 4.97
N PRO A 112 8.22 -38.23 4.53
CA PRO A 112 7.89 -38.53 3.14
C PRO A 112 8.21 -37.36 2.20
N LEU A 113 9.07 -37.58 1.20
CA LEU A 113 9.35 -36.59 0.15
C LEU A 113 8.29 -36.67 -0.95
N ARG A 114 7.14 -36.04 -0.70
CA ARG A 114 5.92 -36.16 -1.52
C ARG A 114 5.98 -35.41 -2.83
N ALA A 115 6.75 -34.32 -2.87
CA ALA A 115 6.80 -33.44 -4.01
C ALA A 115 7.89 -33.85 -4.97
N ILE A 116 7.61 -33.67 -6.26
CA ILE A 116 8.60 -33.67 -7.33
C ILE A 116 8.69 -32.25 -7.81
N VAL A 117 9.89 -31.68 -7.73
CA VAL A 117 10.21 -30.34 -8.22
C VAL A 117 11.17 -30.47 -9.39
N LYS A 118 10.72 -30.07 -10.57
CA LYS A 118 11.57 -30.03 -11.77
C LYS A 118 11.97 -28.59 -12.04
N VAL A 119 13.26 -28.36 -12.19
CA VAL A 119 13.85 -27.05 -12.40
C VAL A 119 14.69 -27.08 -13.66
N ARG A 120 14.39 -26.14 -14.56
CA ARG A 120 15.21 -25.81 -15.71
C ARG A 120 15.76 -24.40 -15.50
N ASP A 121 17.08 -24.31 -15.29
CA ASP A 121 17.77 -23.11 -14.80
C ASP A 121 18.61 -22.40 -15.89
N ASP A 122 18.46 -22.79 -17.15
CA ASP A 122 19.14 -22.15 -18.28
C ASP A 122 18.44 -20.83 -18.66
N HIS A 123 18.93 -19.74 -18.08
CA HIS A 123 18.49 -18.39 -18.41
C HIS A 123 19.23 -17.85 -19.64
N ASN A 124 18.50 -17.17 -20.53
CA ASN A 124 19.06 -16.51 -21.72
C ASN A 124 19.19 -14.99 -21.54
N HIS A 125 19.17 -14.53 -20.29
CA HIS A 125 19.31 -13.14 -19.89
C HIS A 125 20.12 -13.08 -18.60
N ALA A 126 20.71 -11.91 -18.32
CA ALA A 126 21.41 -11.69 -17.06
C ALA A 126 20.45 -11.74 -15.87
N LEU A 127 20.94 -12.26 -14.74
CA LEU A 127 20.24 -12.31 -13.45
C LEU A 127 20.79 -11.28 -12.46
N ASP A 128 22.10 -11.02 -12.52
CA ASP A 128 22.85 -10.21 -11.54
C ASP A 128 23.18 -8.79 -12.03
N CYS A 129 22.37 -8.23 -12.94
CA CYS A 129 22.50 -6.83 -13.34
C CYS A 129 21.38 -5.97 -12.74
N ALA A 130 21.63 -4.66 -12.61
CA ALA A 130 20.65 -3.72 -12.07
C ALA A 130 19.29 -3.80 -12.77
N ASP A 131 19.27 -3.98 -14.10
CA ASP A 131 18.03 -4.14 -14.87
C ASP A 131 17.26 -5.41 -14.52
N ALA A 132 17.94 -6.52 -14.24
CA ALA A 132 17.31 -7.76 -13.82
C ALA A 132 16.78 -7.65 -12.38
N LEU A 133 17.59 -7.10 -11.48
CA LEU A 133 17.25 -6.89 -10.07
C LEU A 133 16.03 -5.96 -9.91
N ARG A 134 15.94 -4.90 -10.71
CA ARG A 134 14.81 -3.95 -10.70
C ARG A 134 13.47 -4.61 -11.02
N LEU A 135 13.50 -5.70 -11.78
CA LEU A 135 12.31 -6.45 -12.18
C LEU A 135 11.94 -7.56 -11.20
N LEU A 136 12.68 -7.72 -10.09
CA LEU A 136 12.30 -8.67 -9.05
C LEU A 136 10.97 -8.28 -8.42
N ARG A 137 10.16 -9.28 -8.07
CA ARG A 137 8.92 -9.05 -7.32
C ARG A 137 9.26 -8.56 -5.93
N THR A 138 8.57 -7.50 -5.51
CA THR A 138 8.70 -6.96 -4.16
C THR A 138 8.28 -7.99 -3.11
N THR A 139 9.07 -8.11 -2.05
CA THR A 139 8.83 -9.07 -0.97
C THR A 139 7.64 -8.65 -0.11
N ALA A 140 7.07 -9.63 0.62
CA ALA A 140 6.03 -9.36 1.60
C ALA A 140 6.52 -8.44 2.72
N ASP A 141 7.77 -8.60 3.16
CA ASP A 141 8.39 -7.81 4.22
C ASP A 141 8.52 -6.34 3.81
N THR A 142 9.06 -6.08 2.61
CA THR A 142 9.14 -4.72 2.05
C THR A 142 7.76 -4.08 1.97
N ARG A 143 6.74 -4.83 1.54
CA ARG A 143 5.36 -4.32 1.50
C ARG A 143 4.83 -3.98 2.90
N ALA A 144 5.12 -4.81 3.90
CA ALA A 144 4.73 -4.56 5.29
C ALA A 144 5.39 -3.27 5.84
N VAL A 145 6.66 -3.04 5.51
CA VAL A 145 7.38 -1.80 5.86
C VAL A 145 6.72 -0.56 5.24
N PHE A 146 6.31 -0.62 3.97
CA PHE A 146 5.58 0.50 3.36
C PHE A 146 4.20 0.71 3.99
N HIS A 147 3.51 -0.36 4.37
CA HIS A 147 2.24 -0.25 5.11
C HIS A 147 2.43 0.44 6.47
N SER A 148 3.55 0.23 7.18
CA SER A 148 3.83 0.96 8.42
C SER A 148 4.07 2.45 8.16
N TYR A 149 4.78 2.81 7.08
CA TYR A 149 4.94 4.23 6.71
C TYR A 149 3.59 4.92 6.48
N PHE A 150 2.66 4.25 5.79
CA PHE A 150 1.33 4.79 5.57
C PHE A 150 0.53 4.92 6.86
N HIS A 151 0.68 3.95 7.77
CA HIS A 151 0.08 4.00 9.10
C HIS A 151 0.58 5.20 9.91
N ASP A 152 1.87 5.53 9.78
CA ASP A 152 2.49 6.70 10.41
C ASP A 152 2.12 8.04 9.73
N GLY A 153 1.25 8.01 8.72
CA GLY A 153 0.73 9.19 8.04
C GLY A 153 1.63 9.72 6.92
N LEU A 154 2.63 8.97 6.49
CA LEU A 154 3.47 9.39 5.36
C LEU A 154 2.74 9.22 4.04
N THR A 155 2.83 10.24 3.20
CA THR A 155 2.44 10.16 1.80
C THR A 155 3.35 9.18 1.03
N PRO A 156 2.91 8.63 -0.12
CA PRO A 156 3.76 7.76 -0.94
C PRO A 156 5.13 8.36 -1.26
N ALA A 157 5.19 9.65 -1.57
CA ALA A 157 6.44 10.34 -1.87
C ALA A 157 7.39 10.39 -0.65
N GLN A 158 6.86 10.73 0.52
CA GLN A 158 7.63 10.72 1.77
C GLN A 158 8.07 9.31 2.15
N ALA A 159 7.20 8.31 1.99
CA ALA A 159 7.51 6.91 2.27
C ALA A 159 8.64 6.40 1.36
N ILE A 160 8.61 6.72 0.06
CA ILE A 160 9.67 6.37 -0.89
C ILE A 160 11.00 7.01 -0.47
N ALA A 161 10.99 8.33 -0.22
CA ALA A 161 12.19 9.06 0.16
C ALA A 161 12.80 8.53 1.47
N MET A 162 11.97 8.30 2.49
CA MET A 162 12.41 7.72 3.76
C MET A 162 12.96 6.31 3.59
N HIS A 163 12.30 5.48 2.77
CA HIS A 163 12.75 4.12 2.51
C HIS A 163 14.10 4.09 1.82
N GLN A 164 14.28 4.91 0.77
CA GLN A 164 15.54 5.04 0.06
C GLN A 164 16.67 5.52 0.97
N GLN A 165 16.40 6.54 1.79
CA GLN A 165 17.37 7.05 2.77
C GLN A 165 17.82 5.95 3.75
N LYS A 166 16.92 5.07 4.20
CA LYS A 166 17.29 3.94 5.06
C LYS A 166 18.16 2.93 4.32
N LEU A 167 17.83 2.59 3.07
CA LEU A 167 18.63 1.67 2.26
C LEU A 167 20.02 2.23 1.94
N GLU A 168 20.14 3.55 1.76
CA GLU A 168 21.43 4.23 1.56
C GLU A 168 22.37 4.13 2.76
N ALA A 169 21.83 3.95 3.97
CA ALA A 169 22.59 3.81 5.20
C ALA A 169 23.03 2.37 5.50
N GLU A 170 22.57 1.39 4.70
CA GLU A 170 22.91 -0.01 4.87
C GLU A 170 24.10 -0.44 4.01
N ASP A 171 24.75 -1.54 4.38
CA ASP A 171 25.68 -2.24 3.49
C ASP A 171 24.96 -2.67 2.19
N ASP A 172 25.70 -2.72 1.09
CA ASP A 172 25.20 -3.04 -0.26
C ASP A 172 24.10 -2.10 -0.77
N ALA A 173 24.11 -0.84 -0.33
CA ALA A 173 23.14 0.20 -0.73
C ALA A 173 22.85 0.23 -2.24
N ALA A 174 23.88 0.15 -3.09
CA ALA A 174 23.73 0.16 -4.54
C ALA A 174 22.89 -1.01 -5.07
N GLU A 175 23.07 -2.21 -4.51
CA GLU A 175 22.29 -3.39 -4.91
C GLU A 175 20.85 -3.29 -4.39
N LYS A 176 20.66 -2.89 -3.13
CA LYS A 176 19.34 -2.75 -2.50
C LYS A 176 18.49 -1.69 -3.18
N LEU A 177 19.08 -0.56 -3.56
CA LEU A 177 18.41 0.51 -4.30
C LEU A 177 18.03 0.07 -5.71
N ALA A 178 18.83 -0.79 -6.36
CA ALA A 178 18.51 -1.32 -7.69
C ALA A 178 17.48 -2.45 -7.65
N SER A 179 17.33 -3.16 -6.52
CA SER A 179 16.49 -4.34 -6.39
C SER A 179 15.01 -4.01 -6.23
N GLY A 180 14.16 -4.42 -7.17
CA GLY A 180 12.70 -4.30 -7.06
C GLY A 180 12.09 -5.13 -5.92
N ALA A 181 12.84 -6.12 -5.42
CA ALA A 181 12.47 -6.93 -4.25
C ALA A 181 12.42 -6.10 -2.96
N VAL A 182 13.34 -5.13 -2.83
CA VAL A 182 13.60 -4.34 -1.61
C VAL A 182 13.24 -2.86 -1.79
N ASN A 183 13.49 -2.31 -2.98
CA ASN A 183 13.16 -0.95 -3.37
C ASN A 183 12.12 -0.95 -4.50
N PRO A 184 10.81 -1.00 -4.18
CA PRO A 184 9.76 -1.05 -5.17
C PRO A 184 9.72 0.20 -6.04
N SER A 185 9.20 0.06 -7.26
CA SER A 185 8.95 1.22 -8.12
C SER A 185 7.93 2.17 -7.48
N ALA A 186 8.02 3.47 -7.80
CA ALA A 186 7.04 4.45 -7.32
C ALA A 186 5.60 4.02 -7.64
N GLY A 187 5.34 3.57 -8.87
CA GLY A 187 4.00 3.11 -9.27
C GLY A 187 3.46 1.97 -8.40
N THR A 188 4.33 1.05 -7.98
CA THR A 188 3.98 -0.03 -7.04
C THR A 188 3.57 0.53 -5.67
N VAL A 189 4.33 1.49 -5.14
CA VAL A 189 4.05 2.12 -3.84
C VAL A 189 2.74 2.91 -3.89
N TYR A 190 2.49 3.70 -4.94
CA TYR A 190 1.23 4.42 -5.12
C TYR A 190 0.04 3.45 -5.22
N TYR A 191 0.21 2.33 -5.93
CA TYR A 191 -0.82 1.29 -5.99
C TYR A 191 -1.12 0.70 -4.60
N TRP A 192 -0.09 0.40 -3.81
CA TRP A 192 -0.26 -0.09 -2.44
C TRP A 192 -0.94 0.92 -1.55
N TYR A 193 -0.53 2.19 -1.60
CA TYR A 193 -1.15 3.25 -0.84
C TYR A 193 -2.64 3.38 -1.16
N ARG A 194 -3.01 3.30 -2.44
CA ARG A 194 -4.43 3.31 -2.85
C ARG A 194 -5.20 2.15 -2.25
N LEU A 195 -4.70 0.92 -2.36
CA LEU A 195 -5.36 -0.27 -1.77
C LEU A 195 -5.45 -0.16 -0.24
N TRP A 196 -4.38 0.31 0.40
CA TRP A 196 -4.31 0.50 1.83
C TRP A 196 -5.32 1.56 2.29
N ARG A 197 -5.40 2.69 1.58
CA ARG A 197 -6.34 3.78 1.86
C ARG A 197 -7.79 3.32 1.69
N ASP A 198 -8.11 2.62 0.60
CA ASP A 198 -9.45 2.08 0.38
C ASP A 198 -9.87 1.11 1.49
N HIS A 199 -8.93 0.28 1.97
CA HIS A 199 -9.19 -0.67 3.07
C HIS A 199 -9.39 0.01 4.44
N HIS A 200 -8.64 1.08 4.74
CA HIS A 200 -8.64 1.71 6.07
C HIS A 200 -9.60 2.90 6.18
N TYR A 201 -9.79 3.66 5.11
CA TYR A 201 -10.58 4.89 5.09
C TYR A 201 -11.78 4.82 4.14
N GLY A 202 -11.90 3.77 3.33
CA GLY A 202 -12.94 3.62 2.33
C GLY A 202 -12.69 4.43 1.07
N SER A 203 -13.69 4.47 0.20
CA SER A 203 -13.67 5.29 -1.02
C SER A 203 -13.57 6.78 -0.67
N ALA A 204 -13.01 7.58 -1.58
CA ALA A 204 -13.04 9.04 -1.45
C ALA A 204 -14.49 9.52 -1.27
N VAL A 205 -14.79 10.09 -0.10
CA VAL A 205 -16.08 10.71 0.20
C VAL A 205 -15.91 12.22 0.06
N ASP A 206 -16.93 12.90 -0.43
CA ASP A 206 -16.98 14.36 -0.39
C ASP A 206 -16.78 14.85 1.07
N PRO A 207 -15.67 15.56 1.39
CA PRO A 207 -15.35 15.93 2.76
C PRO A 207 -16.44 16.77 3.41
N VAL A 208 -17.09 17.65 2.63
CA VAL A 208 -18.15 18.54 3.14
C VAL A 208 -19.39 17.72 3.54
N SER A 209 -19.82 16.79 2.68
CA SER A 209 -20.92 15.87 3.01
C SER A 209 -20.61 15.02 4.24
N LYS A 210 -19.37 14.51 4.35
CA LYS A 210 -18.96 13.69 5.50
C LYS A 210 -18.88 14.48 6.80
N LEU A 211 -18.42 15.73 6.74
CA LEU A 211 -18.40 16.63 7.89
C LEU A 211 -19.81 16.97 8.36
N SER A 212 -20.75 17.21 7.44
CA SER A 212 -22.17 17.40 7.76
C SER A 212 -22.78 16.16 8.44
N GLU A 213 -22.51 14.96 7.90
CA GLU A 213 -22.93 13.69 8.52
C GLU A 213 -22.38 13.52 9.94
N LYS A 214 -21.12 13.93 10.18
CA LYS A 214 -20.42 13.78 11.47
C LYS A 214 -20.61 14.95 12.43
N ALA A 215 -21.29 16.02 12.03
CA ALA A 215 -21.50 17.22 12.86
C ALA A 215 -22.06 16.90 14.27
N PRO A 216 -23.04 15.98 14.45
CA PRO A 216 -23.53 15.63 15.78
C PRO A 216 -22.43 15.03 16.69
N CYS A 217 -21.54 14.21 16.14
CA CYS A 217 -20.46 13.57 16.91
C CYS A 217 -19.41 14.59 17.37
N TYR A 218 -19.14 15.64 16.58
CA TYR A 218 -18.26 16.73 17.00
C TYR A 218 -18.92 17.61 18.06
N LEU A 219 -20.23 17.84 17.93
CA LEU A 219 -20.99 18.62 18.90
C LEU A 219 -20.99 17.95 20.29
N ASP A 220 -21.15 16.63 20.35
CA ASP A 220 -21.03 15.83 21.58
C ASP A 220 -19.65 15.97 22.25
N LYS A 221 -18.61 16.27 21.45
CA LYS A 221 -17.24 16.53 21.92
C LYS A 221 -16.95 18.02 22.17
N GLY A 222 -17.95 18.89 22.07
CA GLY A 222 -17.85 20.32 22.35
C GLY A 222 -17.41 21.20 21.18
N ALA A 223 -17.46 20.70 19.94
CA ALA A 223 -17.18 21.46 18.72
C ALA A 223 -18.41 21.50 17.81
N ASP A 224 -19.01 22.67 17.63
CA ASP A 224 -20.07 22.88 16.64
C ASP A 224 -19.44 23.02 15.25
N VAL A 225 -19.76 22.08 14.36
CA VAL A 225 -19.28 22.03 12.98
C VAL A 225 -20.47 22.21 12.04
N ARG A 226 -20.42 23.23 11.18
CA ARG A 226 -21.47 23.50 10.20
C ARG A 226 -20.88 23.65 8.82
N THR A 227 -21.66 23.32 7.80
CA THR A 227 -21.21 23.31 6.41
C THR A 227 -22.19 24.05 5.52
N THR A 228 -21.70 24.73 4.49
CA THR A 228 -22.51 25.28 3.39
C THR A 228 -21.82 24.98 2.06
N ARG A 229 -22.61 24.88 0.99
CA ARG A 229 -22.13 24.61 -0.37
C ARG A 229 -23.05 25.25 -1.41
N SER A 230 -22.47 25.80 -2.48
CA SER A 230 -23.21 26.26 -3.66
C SER A 230 -23.83 25.09 -4.42
N GLU A 231 -24.82 25.39 -5.26
CA GLU A 231 -25.54 24.37 -6.05
C GLU A 231 -24.62 23.63 -7.03
N ASP A 232 -23.64 24.34 -7.60
CA ASP A 232 -22.62 23.79 -8.52
C ASP A 232 -21.46 23.09 -7.79
N GLY A 233 -21.41 23.17 -6.45
CA GLY A 233 -20.40 22.53 -5.62
C GLY A 233 -19.02 23.18 -5.61
N THR A 234 -18.81 24.26 -6.37
CA THR A 234 -17.50 24.92 -6.53
C THR A 234 -17.13 25.77 -5.31
N CYS A 235 -18.14 26.34 -4.65
CA CYS A 235 -17.99 27.13 -3.44
C CYS A 235 -18.51 26.35 -2.24
N TRP A 236 -17.66 26.17 -1.23
CA TRP A 236 -18.05 25.54 0.04
C TRP A 236 -17.35 26.24 1.20
N ALA A 237 -17.98 26.17 2.37
CA ALA A 237 -17.37 26.59 3.62
C ALA A 237 -17.78 25.68 4.78
N VAL A 238 -16.85 25.53 5.73
CA VAL A 238 -17.04 24.80 6.98
C VAL A 238 -16.71 25.75 8.12
N LEU A 239 -17.65 25.90 9.04
CA LEU A 239 -17.52 26.66 10.28
C LEU A 239 -17.25 25.70 11.43
N VAL A 240 -16.21 25.99 12.21
CA VAL A 240 -15.91 25.29 13.47
C VAL A 240 -15.91 26.30 14.62
N VAL A 241 -16.77 26.05 15.61
CA VAL A 241 -16.84 26.84 16.84
C VAL A 241 -16.81 25.91 18.05
N THR A 242 -15.74 26.01 18.84
CA THR A 242 -15.64 25.31 20.13
C THR A 242 -16.37 26.04 21.25
N GLN A 243 -16.59 25.39 22.37
CA GLN A 243 -17.17 26.04 23.55
C GLN A 243 -16.35 27.26 24.04
N VAL A 244 -15.01 27.21 23.92
CA VAL A 244 -14.16 28.34 24.27
C VAL A 244 -14.42 29.51 23.31
N MET A 245 -14.42 29.25 22.00
CA MET A 245 -14.71 30.26 20.99
C MET A 245 -16.09 30.91 21.19
N LYS A 246 -17.11 30.11 21.49
CA LYS A 246 -18.46 30.60 21.79
C LYS A 246 -18.51 31.53 23.01
N ARG A 247 -17.71 31.24 24.06
CA ARG A 247 -17.57 32.14 25.21
C ARG A 247 -16.85 33.44 24.83
N THR A 248 -15.79 33.34 24.03
CA THR A 248 -15.04 34.50 23.53
C THR A 248 -15.94 35.45 22.74
N GLN A 249 -16.86 34.93 21.92
CA GLN A 249 -17.83 35.74 21.16
C GLN A 249 -18.71 36.62 22.06
N GLY A 250 -18.89 36.27 23.35
CA GLY A 250 -19.65 37.07 24.31
C GLY A 250 -18.88 38.20 24.99
N LEU A 251 -17.56 38.28 24.81
CA LEU A 251 -16.73 39.31 25.43
C LEU A 251 -16.97 40.69 24.79
N SER A 252 -16.77 41.76 25.56
CA SER A 252 -16.81 43.14 25.02
C SER A 252 -15.77 43.34 23.93
N ALA A 253 -14.56 42.80 24.13
CA ALA A 253 -13.46 42.83 23.17
C ALA A 253 -13.85 42.26 21.79
N ALA A 254 -14.69 41.22 21.76
CA ALA A 254 -15.17 40.62 20.51
C ALA A 254 -16.09 41.54 19.70
N LYS A 255 -16.41 42.73 20.20
CA LYS A 255 -17.21 43.77 19.53
C LYS A 255 -16.37 44.94 19.02
N GLU A 256 -15.08 44.95 19.32
CA GLU A 256 -14.19 46.07 19.03
C GLU A 256 -13.29 45.76 17.82
N ILE A 257 -12.24 44.97 18.03
CA ILE A 257 -11.22 44.69 17.03
C ILE A 257 -11.18 43.20 16.75
N ILE A 258 -11.30 42.86 15.46
CA ILE A 258 -11.26 41.51 14.94
C ILE A 258 -10.04 41.35 14.06
N PHE A 259 -9.25 40.32 14.35
CA PHE A 259 -8.15 39.91 13.51
C PHE A 259 -8.59 38.69 12.70
N VAL A 260 -8.28 38.73 11.42
CA VAL A 260 -8.55 37.63 10.49
C VAL A 260 -7.21 37.21 9.92
N ASP A 261 -6.84 35.98 10.18
CA ASP A 261 -5.63 35.37 9.61
C ASP A 261 -6.03 34.22 8.71
N SER A 262 -5.48 34.20 7.49
CA SER A 262 -5.82 33.21 6.48
C SER A 262 -4.56 32.54 5.93
N THR A 263 -4.55 31.22 5.96
CA THR A 263 -3.57 30.39 5.27
C THR A 263 -4.28 29.61 4.16
N ALA A 264 -3.62 29.45 3.01
CA ALA A 264 -4.19 28.72 1.87
C ALA A 264 -3.32 27.54 1.46
N SER A 265 -3.83 26.74 0.52
CA SER A 265 -3.18 25.52 0.03
C SER A 265 -2.97 24.49 1.16
N CYS A 266 -3.97 24.39 2.05
CA CYS A 266 -3.91 23.54 3.24
C CYS A 266 -4.13 22.05 2.93
N ASP A 267 -4.59 21.71 1.73
CA ASP A 267 -4.83 20.34 1.28
C ASP A 267 -4.74 20.21 -0.25
N GLU A 268 -4.98 19.00 -0.76
CA GLU A 268 -5.04 18.70 -2.20
C GLU A 268 -6.14 19.49 -2.93
N SER A 269 -7.17 19.98 -2.22
CA SER A 269 -8.23 20.83 -2.78
C SER A 269 -7.88 22.32 -2.82
N GLN A 270 -6.65 22.68 -2.40
CA GLN A 270 -6.20 24.05 -2.21
C GLN A 270 -7.09 24.86 -1.26
N SER A 271 -7.70 24.20 -0.26
CA SER A 271 -8.56 24.86 0.70
C SER A 271 -7.80 25.94 1.49
N SER A 272 -8.58 26.91 1.97
CA SER A 272 -8.11 28.01 2.80
C SER A 272 -8.66 27.87 4.21
N LEU A 273 -7.77 28.00 5.19
CA LEU A 273 -8.08 28.05 6.61
C LEU A 273 -8.02 29.50 7.08
N THR A 274 -9.13 30.03 7.55
CA THR A 274 -9.25 31.38 8.11
C THR A 274 -9.60 31.31 9.59
N VAL A 275 -8.75 31.88 10.44
CA VAL A 275 -8.96 31.98 11.89
C VAL A 275 -9.42 33.40 12.21
N VAL A 276 -10.53 33.50 12.92
CA VAL A 276 -11.08 34.77 13.41
C VAL A 276 -10.74 34.92 14.88
N LEU A 277 -10.09 36.01 15.25
CA LEU A 277 -9.57 36.28 16.58
C LEU A 277 -10.03 37.66 17.08
N THR A 278 -10.02 37.85 18.39
CA THR A 278 -10.16 39.17 19.03
C THR A 278 -9.02 39.40 20.02
N ALA A 279 -8.59 40.65 20.17
CA ALA A 279 -7.59 41.01 21.18
C ALA A 279 -8.24 41.15 22.55
N THR A 280 -7.69 40.42 23.53
CA THR A 280 -8.09 40.51 24.93
C THR A 280 -6.90 40.89 25.80
N ALA A 281 -7.13 41.19 27.08
CA ALA A 281 -6.05 41.49 28.03
C ALA A 281 -5.03 40.34 28.18
N VAL A 282 -5.41 39.12 27.85
CA VAL A 282 -4.54 37.92 27.91
C VAL A 282 -3.99 37.51 26.53
N GLY A 283 -4.21 38.33 25.50
CA GLY A 283 -3.76 38.07 24.12
C GLY A 283 -4.89 37.80 23.13
N ALA A 284 -4.53 37.29 21.96
CA ALA A 284 -5.47 36.99 20.89
C ALA A 284 -6.27 35.72 21.19
N MET A 285 -7.59 35.84 21.31
CA MET A 285 -8.51 34.74 21.60
C MET A 285 -9.35 34.39 20.37
N PRO A 286 -9.54 33.09 20.05
CA PRO A 286 -10.28 32.69 18.86
C PRO A 286 -11.79 32.82 19.03
N LEU A 287 -12.45 33.24 17.95
CA LEU A 287 -13.89 33.42 17.80
C LEU A 287 -14.51 32.35 16.91
N ALA A 288 -13.82 31.96 15.84
CA ALA A 288 -14.24 30.92 14.91
C ALA A 288 -13.07 30.47 14.04
N VAL A 289 -13.17 29.25 13.51
CA VAL A 289 -12.31 28.75 12.44
C VAL A 289 -13.18 28.47 11.23
N LEU A 290 -12.73 28.91 10.06
CA LEU A 290 -13.42 28.79 8.79
C LEU A 290 -12.51 28.02 7.82
N LEU A 291 -13.00 26.92 7.25
CA LEU A 291 -12.36 26.28 6.10
C LEU A 291 -13.19 26.58 4.86
N HIS A 292 -12.59 26.93 3.74
CA HIS A 292 -13.33 27.25 2.52
C HIS A 292 -12.52 26.96 1.26
N SER A 293 -13.22 26.92 0.12
CA SER A 293 -12.69 26.36 -1.13
C SER A 293 -11.51 27.12 -1.75
N SER A 294 -11.36 28.43 -1.50
CA SER A 294 -10.29 29.24 -2.10
C SER A 294 -10.21 30.64 -1.45
N GLN A 295 -9.17 31.41 -1.74
CA GLN A 295 -9.08 32.82 -1.33
C GLN A 295 -9.93 33.78 -2.20
N SER A 296 -11.05 33.32 -2.75
CA SER A 296 -11.95 34.14 -3.56
C SER A 296 -12.92 34.96 -2.68
N SER A 297 -13.43 36.08 -3.21
CA SER A 297 -14.46 36.87 -2.52
C SER A 297 -15.72 36.05 -2.24
N GLU A 298 -16.08 35.12 -3.14
CA GLU A 298 -17.24 34.26 -2.99
C GLU A 298 -17.08 33.27 -1.84
N SER A 299 -15.93 32.61 -1.75
CA SER A 299 -15.59 31.67 -0.67
C SER A 299 -15.61 32.37 0.70
N TYR A 300 -15.04 33.59 0.79
CA TYR A 300 -15.11 34.38 2.02
C TYR A 300 -16.54 34.80 2.38
N LYS A 301 -17.35 35.24 1.40
CA LYS A 301 -18.76 35.58 1.64
C LYS A 301 -19.54 34.37 2.15
N ALA A 302 -19.32 33.19 1.60
CA ALA A 302 -19.95 31.97 2.07
C ALA A 302 -19.52 31.63 3.51
N ALA A 303 -18.22 31.71 3.81
CA ALA A 303 -17.68 31.39 5.13
C ALA A 303 -18.15 32.38 6.22
N PHE A 304 -18.00 33.69 5.99
CA PHE A 304 -18.47 34.71 6.93
C PHE A 304 -20.00 34.76 7.01
N GLY A 305 -20.70 34.51 5.91
CA GLY A 305 -22.16 34.37 5.90
C GLY A 305 -22.64 33.21 6.78
N LEU A 306 -21.95 32.07 6.71
CA LEU A 306 -22.24 30.91 7.57
C LEU A 306 -22.01 31.23 9.06
N LEU A 307 -20.94 31.96 9.39
CA LEU A 307 -20.69 32.44 10.76
C LEU A 307 -21.80 33.40 11.24
N LYS A 308 -22.15 34.41 10.43
CA LYS A 308 -23.20 35.39 10.73
C LYS A 308 -24.55 34.73 10.98
N LEU A 309 -24.93 33.78 10.13
CA LEU A 309 -26.19 33.04 10.26
C LEU A 309 -26.21 32.16 11.52
N SER A 310 -25.08 31.52 11.82
CA SER A 310 -24.99 30.52 12.90
C SER A 310 -24.79 31.13 14.28
N TYR A 311 -24.12 32.28 14.34
CA TYR A 311 -23.74 33.00 15.55
C TYR A 311 -24.05 34.50 15.39
N PRO A 312 -25.34 34.89 15.37
CA PRO A 312 -25.76 36.26 15.09
C PRO A 312 -25.35 37.27 16.17
N THR A 313 -24.90 36.82 17.33
CA THR A 313 -24.36 37.68 18.40
C THR A 313 -22.84 37.85 18.32
N CYS A 314 -22.16 37.11 17.43
CA CYS A 314 -20.75 37.34 17.14
C CYS A 314 -20.56 38.79 16.66
N PHE A 315 -19.39 39.37 16.93
CA PHE A 315 -19.11 40.78 16.60
C PHE A 315 -20.11 41.77 17.22
N GLY A 316 -20.72 41.42 18.36
CA GLY A 316 -21.73 42.28 19.00
C GLY A 316 -23.05 42.40 18.25
N GLY A 317 -23.29 41.58 17.23
CA GLY A 317 -24.47 41.66 16.37
C GLY A 317 -24.38 42.71 15.26
N THR A 318 -23.24 43.40 15.15
CA THR A 318 -22.97 44.33 14.05
C THR A 318 -22.26 43.58 12.93
N HIS A 319 -23.02 43.10 11.94
CA HIS A 319 -22.48 42.43 10.75
C HIS A 319 -23.11 42.92 9.46
#